data_AF-A0A0B2X442-F1
#
_entry.id   AF-A0A0B2X442-F1
#
_cell.length_a   1.000
_cell.length_b   1.000
_cell.length_c   1.000
_cell.angle_alpha   90.00
_cell.angle_beta   90.00
_cell.angle_gamma   90.00
#
_symmetry.space_group_name_H-M   'P 1'
#
loop_
_entity.id
_entity.type
_entity.pdbx_description
1 polymer ?
#
loop_
_entity_poly.entity_id
_entity_poly.type
_entity_poly.pdbx_seq_one_letter_code
_entity_poly.pdbx_strand_id
1 'polypeptide(L)'
;MRLVTLASLIRATAAVQMVHLGWQTPSDEPLKDITFPMSMPRAPRESGYYFEQAVAFRKAPQDVKHKVIYIGLQPRPDKDGKSIVHATFSSFFPRTTVRDGQNCRDGADNGPGVSCAVDVPSSYNDTYHLRVQANKQTYTGTLINRSSGQTWPIGSFDLPCGVSQMMGGSWLGFVEYYKTSLTECSEHPKTAVTFGTPFTSTPGVDMNLTTPYKDKNCGAAFRWKVGQDDPKAYEITIG
;
A
#
# COMPACT_ATOMS: atom_id res chain seq x y z
N MET A 1 -43.43 9.87 26.43
CA MET A 1 -42.64 10.19 25.22
C MET A 1 -41.37 9.35 25.24
N ARG A 2 -41.28 8.32 24.40
CA ARG A 2 -40.02 7.56 24.20
C ARG A 2 -39.29 8.20 23.01
N LEU A 3 -38.13 8.79 23.27
CA LEU A 3 -37.20 9.18 22.21
C LEU A 3 -36.70 7.89 21.55
N VAL A 4 -37.05 7.68 20.29
CA VAL A 4 -36.41 6.69 19.43
C VAL A 4 -35.22 7.37 18.80
N THR A 5 -34.03 7.13 19.34
CA THR A 5 -32.77 7.50 18.69
C THR A 5 -32.60 6.61 17.46
N LEU A 6 -32.82 7.17 16.27
CA LEU A 6 -32.35 6.55 15.04
C LEU A 6 -30.82 6.60 15.05
N ALA A 7 -30.19 5.50 15.44
CA ALA A 7 -28.79 5.28 15.13
C ALA A 7 -28.68 5.12 13.61
N SER A 8 -28.16 6.15 12.94
CA SER A 8 -27.76 6.06 11.55
C SER A 8 -26.66 5.00 11.43
N LEU A 9 -27.04 3.81 10.95
CA LEU A 9 -26.10 2.81 10.44
C LEU A 9 -25.52 3.35 9.14
N ILE A 10 -24.55 4.25 9.23
CA ILE A 10 -23.64 4.50 8.11
C ILE A 10 -22.92 3.16 7.89
N ARG A 11 -23.36 2.40 6.88
CA ARG A 11 -22.59 1.25 6.41
C ARG A 11 -21.22 1.80 6.03
N ALA A 12 -20.19 1.40 6.76
CA ALA A 12 -18.83 1.61 6.31
C ALA A 12 -18.75 0.99 4.91
N THR A 13 -18.64 1.84 3.90
CA THR A 13 -18.36 1.42 2.53
C THR A 13 -16.96 0.82 2.57
N ALA A 14 -16.87 -0.50 2.69
CA ALA A 14 -15.61 -1.18 2.48
C ALA A 14 -15.16 -0.88 1.05
N ALA A 15 -13.94 -0.35 0.92
CA ALA A 15 -13.35 0.02 -0.36
C ALA A 15 -13.00 -1.24 -1.17
N VAL A 16 -13.01 -1.12 -2.49
CA VAL A 16 -12.90 -2.27 -3.42
C VAL A 16 -11.45 -2.51 -3.81
N GLN A 17 -10.86 -3.55 -3.25
CA GLN A 17 -9.67 -4.16 -3.81
C GLN A 17 -10.09 -4.84 -5.13
N MET A 18 -9.60 -4.36 -6.26
CA MET A 18 -10.02 -4.82 -7.59
C MET A 18 -9.08 -5.88 -8.16
N VAL A 19 -7.78 -5.71 -7.93
CA VAL A 19 -6.74 -6.63 -8.34
C VAL A 19 -5.82 -6.86 -7.16
N HIS A 20 -5.47 -8.10 -6.91
CA HIS A 20 -4.54 -8.52 -5.88
C HIS A 20 -3.25 -9.00 -6.50
N LEU A 21 -2.19 -8.86 -5.75
CA LEU A 21 -0.90 -9.49 -5.97
C LEU A 21 -0.20 -9.61 -4.62
N GLY A 22 1.06 -9.98 -4.66
CA GLY A 22 1.85 -10.11 -3.47
C GLY A 22 3.29 -10.34 -3.83
N TRP A 23 4.05 -10.74 -2.83
CA TRP A 23 5.44 -11.08 -2.98
C TRP A 23 5.80 -12.19 -2.04
N GLN A 24 6.84 -12.94 -2.38
CA GLN A 24 7.31 -14.06 -1.57
C GLN A 24 8.82 -14.16 -1.64
N THR A 25 9.40 -14.75 -0.61
CA THR A 25 10.80 -15.16 -0.57
C THR A 25 10.85 -16.59 -0.05
N PRO A 26 11.70 -17.46 -0.62
CA PRO A 26 11.96 -18.77 -0.04
C PRO A 26 12.79 -18.70 1.25
N SER A 27 13.33 -17.52 1.59
CA SER A 27 14.16 -17.32 2.76
C SER A 27 13.36 -17.13 4.05
N ASP A 28 13.84 -17.73 5.13
CA ASP A 28 13.36 -17.48 6.50
C ASP A 28 14.18 -16.42 7.24
N GLU A 29 15.19 -15.83 6.58
CA GLU A 29 16.01 -14.77 7.17
C GLU A 29 15.15 -13.57 7.59
N PRO A 30 15.40 -12.98 8.78
CA PRO A 30 14.68 -11.82 9.23
C PRO A 30 15.08 -10.60 8.39
N LEU A 31 14.10 -10.06 7.66
CA LEU A 31 14.30 -8.83 6.88
C LEU A 31 14.40 -7.63 7.81
N LYS A 32 15.44 -6.81 7.60
CA LYS A 32 15.60 -5.50 8.27
C LYS A 32 15.02 -4.36 7.43
N ASP A 33 14.86 -4.60 6.15
CA ASP A 33 14.23 -3.68 5.22
C ASP A 33 13.62 -4.45 4.05
N ILE A 34 12.72 -3.79 3.36
CA ILE A 34 12.22 -4.20 2.05
C ILE A 34 11.89 -2.95 1.25
N THR A 35 12.13 -3.01 -0.05
CA THR A 35 11.84 -1.93 -0.98
C THR A 35 10.93 -2.45 -2.08
N PHE A 36 9.83 -1.73 -2.32
CA PHE A 36 8.85 -2.01 -3.36
C PHE A 36 9.00 -1.01 -4.50
N PRO A 37 9.50 -1.43 -5.68
CA PRO A 37 9.47 -0.59 -6.87
C PRO A 37 8.04 -0.45 -7.39
N MET A 38 7.61 0.78 -7.65
CA MET A 38 6.27 1.09 -8.13
C MET A 38 6.28 2.32 -9.03
N SER A 39 5.52 2.28 -10.12
CA SER A 39 5.17 3.47 -10.92
C SER A 39 3.69 3.45 -11.24
N MET A 40 3.10 4.62 -11.46
CA MET A 40 1.67 4.74 -11.79
C MET A 40 1.47 5.46 -13.13
N PRO A 41 2.07 4.95 -14.22
CA PRO A 41 1.97 5.60 -15.52
C PRO A 41 0.49 5.67 -15.92
N ARG A 42 0.04 6.79 -16.47
CA ARG A 42 -1.36 6.98 -16.91
C ARG A 42 -2.41 6.88 -15.79
N ALA A 43 -2.02 6.93 -14.51
CA ALA A 43 -2.98 7.14 -13.44
C ALA A 43 -3.67 8.50 -13.59
N PRO A 44 -4.96 8.61 -13.23
CA PRO A 44 -5.71 9.84 -13.42
C PRO A 44 -5.18 10.96 -12.49
N ARG A 45 -5.36 12.22 -12.87
CA ARG A 45 -4.98 13.38 -12.03
C ARG A 45 -6.07 13.69 -10.99
N GLU A 46 -6.45 12.68 -10.22
CA GLU A 46 -7.49 12.79 -9.20
C GLU A 46 -7.28 11.75 -8.09
N SER A 47 -7.93 11.98 -6.95
CA SER A 47 -7.98 10.97 -5.88
C SER A 47 -8.89 9.82 -6.27
N GLY A 48 -8.66 8.63 -5.70
CA GLY A 48 -9.59 7.50 -5.83
C GLY A 48 -8.87 6.16 -5.91
N TYR A 49 -7.69 6.12 -6.53
CA TYR A 49 -6.87 4.91 -6.58
C TYR A 49 -5.91 4.82 -5.40
N TYR A 50 -5.67 3.58 -4.96
CA TYR A 50 -4.55 3.22 -4.11
C TYR A 50 -3.84 2.00 -4.70
N PHE A 51 -2.52 2.13 -4.90
CA PHE A 51 -1.63 1.08 -5.35
C PHE A 51 -0.75 0.68 -4.17
N GLU A 52 -0.92 -0.53 -3.67
CA GLU A 52 -0.46 -0.93 -2.35
C GLU A 52 0.44 -2.18 -2.41
N GLN A 53 1.48 -2.19 -1.57
CA GLN A 53 2.22 -3.38 -1.17
C GLN A 53 2.35 -3.42 0.35
N ALA A 54 2.19 -4.62 0.91
CA ALA A 54 2.19 -4.83 2.35
C ALA A 54 3.40 -5.65 2.81
N VAL A 55 3.75 -5.50 4.08
CA VAL A 55 4.54 -6.48 4.82
C VAL A 55 3.68 -7.09 5.91
N ALA A 56 3.66 -8.42 5.98
CA ALA A 56 3.10 -9.14 7.11
C ALA A 56 4.21 -9.51 8.11
N PHE A 57 3.84 -10.09 9.25
CA PHE A 57 4.80 -10.46 10.31
C PHE A 57 4.60 -11.89 10.79
N ARG A 58 5.69 -12.68 10.81
CA ARG A 58 5.68 -14.04 11.39
C ARG A 58 5.46 -14.00 12.90
N LYS A 59 6.02 -12.99 13.57
CA LYS A 59 5.90 -12.80 15.03
C LYS A 59 5.06 -11.57 15.33
N ALA A 60 4.01 -11.77 16.12
CA ALA A 60 3.15 -10.74 16.68
C ALA A 60 2.41 -11.29 17.91
N PRO A 61 1.96 -10.43 18.84
CA PRO A 61 1.10 -10.86 19.96
C PRO A 61 -0.13 -11.66 19.48
N GLN A 62 -0.52 -12.70 20.23
CA GLN A 62 -1.60 -13.61 19.84
C GLN A 62 -2.98 -12.94 19.75
N ASP A 63 -3.19 -11.86 20.51
CA ASP A 63 -4.42 -11.06 20.51
C ASP A 63 -4.55 -10.15 19.26
N VAL A 64 -3.49 -10.01 18.47
CA VAL A 64 -3.47 -9.15 17.28
C VAL A 64 -3.87 -9.93 16.03
N LYS A 65 -5.03 -9.59 15.48
CA LYS A 65 -5.58 -10.19 14.26
C LYS A 65 -5.00 -9.59 12.97
N HIS A 66 -4.81 -8.26 12.93
CA HIS A 66 -4.26 -7.56 11.77
C HIS A 66 -2.76 -7.37 11.95
N LYS A 67 -1.98 -8.01 11.08
CA LYS A 67 -0.53 -8.12 11.22
C LYS A 67 0.19 -7.54 10.02
N VAL A 68 -0.23 -6.36 9.56
CA VAL A 68 0.29 -5.77 8.33
C VAL A 68 0.66 -4.31 8.50
N ILE A 69 1.69 -3.93 7.77
CA ILE A 69 1.97 -2.54 7.40
C ILE A 69 1.75 -2.42 5.90
N TYR A 70 1.05 -1.37 5.49
CA TYR A 70 0.85 -1.01 4.09
C TYR A 70 1.77 0.14 3.71
N ILE A 71 2.27 0.10 2.48
CA ILE A 71 2.97 1.21 1.85
C ILE A 71 2.54 1.29 0.38
N GLY A 72 2.39 2.49 -0.15
CA GLY A 72 1.89 2.61 -1.52
C GLY A 72 1.80 4.03 -2.05
N LEU A 73 1.28 4.11 -3.26
CA LEU A 73 1.08 5.36 -4.00
C LEU A 73 -0.41 5.61 -4.28
N GLN A 74 -0.80 6.86 -4.21
CA GLN A 74 -2.11 7.35 -4.65
C GLN A 74 -1.89 8.50 -5.64
N PRO A 75 -2.60 8.51 -6.77
CA PRO A 75 -2.71 9.72 -7.56
C PRO A 75 -3.52 10.80 -6.83
N ARG A 76 -3.27 12.05 -7.19
CA ARG A 76 -3.91 13.25 -6.65
C ARG A 76 -4.16 14.26 -7.78
N PRO A 77 -5.09 15.20 -7.57
CA PRO A 77 -5.17 16.39 -8.40
C PRO A 77 -3.83 17.09 -8.51
N ASP A 78 -3.57 17.66 -9.69
CA ASP A 78 -2.42 18.51 -9.89
C ASP A 78 -2.49 19.71 -8.93
N LYS A 79 -1.33 20.16 -8.46
CA LYS A 79 -1.19 21.33 -7.60
C LYS A 79 -0.12 22.23 -8.19
N ASP A 80 -0.45 23.51 -8.35
CA ASP A 80 0.43 24.52 -8.94
C ASP A 80 0.98 24.10 -10.33
N GLY A 81 0.11 23.47 -11.14
CA GLY A 81 0.45 22.97 -12.47
C GLY A 81 1.37 21.74 -12.50
N LYS A 82 1.60 21.10 -11.35
CA LYS A 82 2.46 19.92 -11.23
C LYS A 82 1.66 18.71 -10.74
N SER A 83 2.05 17.55 -11.24
CA SER A 83 1.56 16.27 -10.74
C SER A 83 2.01 16.02 -9.30
N ILE A 84 1.09 15.51 -8.48
CA ILE A 84 1.35 15.20 -7.08
C ILE A 84 1.31 13.70 -6.87
N VAL A 85 2.43 13.14 -6.42
CA VAL A 85 2.53 11.75 -5.95
C VAL A 85 2.25 11.76 -4.45
N HIS A 86 1.18 11.09 -4.04
CA HIS A 86 0.86 10.89 -2.63
C HIS A 86 1.36 9.52 -2.21
N ALA A 87 2.31 9.47 -1.27
CA ALA A 87 2.80 8.22 -0.72
C ALA A 87 2.25 8.02 0.69
N THR A 88 1.74 6.82 0.97
CA THR A 88 1.15 6.44 2.26
C THR A 88 1.96 5.34 2.92
N PHE A 89 1.98 5.35 4.25
CA PHE A 89 2.63 4.34 5.07
C PHE A 89 1.83 4.13 6.36
N SER A 90 1.18 2.98 6.50
CA SER A 90 0.22 2.75 7.59
C SER A 90 0.46 1.43 8.30
N SER A 91 0.39 1.44 9.63
CA SER A 91 0.31 0.24 10.45
C SER A 91 -1.14 -0.02 10.84
N PHE A 92 -1.57 -1.27 10.73
CA PHE A 92 -2.88 -1.75 11.19
C PHE A 92 -2.78 -2.48 12.54
N PHE A 93 -1.63 -2.40 13.21
CA PHE A 93 -1.46 -2.97 14.54
C PHE A 93 -2.11 -2.07 15.59
N PRO A 94 -2.99 -2.60 16.46
CA PRO A 94 -3.41 -1.84 17.63
C PRO A 94 -2.20 -1.58 18.54
N ARG A 95 -2.20 -0.46 19.27
CA ARG A 95 -1.08 -0.01 20.13
C ARG A 95 0.20 0.36 19.36
N THR A 96 0.10 0.60 18.04
CA THR A 96 1.15 1.33 17.32
C THR A 96 1.21 2.76 17.86
N THR A 97 2.41 3.33 18.00
CA THR A 97 2.58 4.72 18.44
C THR A 97 3.27 5.57 17.39
N VAL A 98 2.76 6.79 17.18
CA VAL A 98 3.38 7.77 16.27
C VAL A 98 4.78 8.15 16.77
N ARG A 99 5.76 8.17 15.86
CA ARG A 99 7.09 8.75 16.10
C ARG A 99 7.33 10.03 15.32
N ASP A 100 6.85 10.08 14.08
CA ASP A 100 6.83 11.30 13.28
C ASP A 100 5.48 12.01 13.41
N GLY A 101 5.40 13.03 14.28
CA GLY A 101 4.18 13.81 14.47
C GLY A 101 3.84 14.78 13.33
N GLN A 102 4.72 14.95 12.33
CA GLN A 102 4.48 15.87 11.21
C GLN A 102 3.64 15.22 10.11
N ASN A 103 4.00 13.99 9.73
CA ASN A 103 3.36 13.29 8.61
C ASN A 103 2.40 12.18 9.07
N CYS A 104 2.45 11.78 10.34
CA CYS A 104 1.66 10.68 10.88
C CYS A 104 0.58 11.14 11.85
N ARG A 105 -0.47 10.32 11.92
CA ARG A 105 -1.58 10.46 12.87
C ARG A 105 -2.04 9.10 13.36
N ASP A 106 -2.69 9.08 14.51
CA ASP A 106 -3.34 7.89 15.02
C ASP A 106 -4.47 7.41 14.09
N GLY A 107 -4.60 6.09 14.01
CA GLY A 107 -5.61 5.37 13.25
C GLY A 107 -5.19 5.00 11.83
N ALA A 108 -5.77 3.90 11.33
CA ALA A 108 -5.66 3.43 9.94
C ALA A 108 -7.04 2.96 9.46
N ASP A 109 -7.54 3.55 8.37
CA ASP A 109 -8.88 3.29 7.80
C ASP A 109 -10.02 3.36 8.82
N ASN A 110 -10.00 4.40 9.66
CA ASN A 110 -10.93 4.60 10.80
C ASN A 110 -10.83 3.52 11.90
N GLY A 111 -9.88 2.61 11.81
CA GLY A 111 -9.57 1.59 12.82
C GLY A 111 -8.28 1.89 13.61
N PRO A 112 -7.85 0.94 14.46
CA PRO A 112 -6.62 1.04 15.23
C PRO A 112 -5.39 1.08 14.33
N GLY A 113 -4.35 1.79 14.74
CA GLY A 113 -3.10 1.85 14.00
C GLY A 113 -2.50 3.25 13.95
N VAL A 114 -1.65 3.47 12.95
CA VAL A 114 -1.07 4.77 12.60
C VAL A 114 -1.06 4.89 11.09
N SER A 115 -1.37 6.06 10.56
CA SER A 115 -1.22 6.37 9.14
C SER A 115 -0.32 7.58 8.96
N CYS A 116 0.67 7.43 8.09
CA CYS A 116 1.56 8.50 7.65
C CYS A 116 1.37 8.76 6.16
N ALA A 117 1.55 10.00 5.72
CA ALA A 117 1.55 10.31 4.30
C ALA A 117 2.34 11.57 3.96
N VAL A 118 2.81 11.63 2.72
CA VAL A 118 3.47 12.82 2.16
C VAL A 118 2.99 13.06 0.73
N ASP A 119 2.77 14.33 0.38
CA ASP A 119 2.53 14.78 -0.99
C ASP A 119 3.82 15.35 -1.57
N VAL A 120 4.24 14.83 -2.73
CA VAL A 120 5.45 15.29 -3.41
C VAL A 120 5.16 15.72 -4.85
N PRO A 121 5.60 16.92 -5.29
CA PRO A 121 5.50 17.32 -6.67
C PRO A 121 6.50 16.50 -7.51
N SER A 122 5.99 15.52 -8.25
CA SER A 122 6.83 14.54 -8.96
C SER A 122 6.06 13.86 -10.10
N SER A 123 6.78 13.22 -11.02
CA SER A 123 6.22 12.66 -12.26
C SER A 123 5.57 11.28 -12.05
N TYR A 124 4.42 11.02 -12.66
CA TYR A 124 3.81 9.68 -12.61
C TYR A 124 4.52 8.67 -13.50
N ASN A 125 5.41 9.13 -14.38
CA ASN A 125 6.20 8.28 -15.26
C ASN A 125 7.49 7.78 -14.59
N ASP A 126 7.86 8.33 -13.43
CA ASP A 126 9.03 7.87 -12.70
C ASP A 126 8.72 6.56 -11.95
N THR A 127 9.74 5.72 -11.80
CA THR A 127 9.71 4.61 -10.85
C THR A 127 10.12 5.10 -9.48
N TYR A 128 9.29 4.81 -8.50
CA TYR A 128 9.56 5.04 -7.10
C TYR A 128 9.93 3.75 -6.38
N HIS A 129 10.82 3.85 -5.42
CA HIS A 129 11.16 2.83 -4.47
C HIS A 129 10.52 3.20 -3.13
N LEU A 130 9.51 2.44 -2.72
CA LEU A 130 8.84 2.55 -1.43
C LEU A 130 9.56 1.64 -0.44
N ARG A 131 10.41 2.23 0.40
CA ARG A 131 11.25 1.49 1.33
C ARG A 131 10.64 1.47 2.72
N VAL A 132 10.54 0.27 3.29
CA VAL A 132 10.22 0.03 4.70
C VAL A 132 11.50 -0.40 5.41
N GLN A 133 11.91 0.29 6.46
CA GLN A 133 13.07 -0.06 7.28
C GLN A 133 12.66 -0.31 8.71
N ALA A 134 13.18 -1.38 9.30
CA ALA A 134 12.98 -1.75 10.70
C ALA A 134 14.24 -1.45 11.51
N ASN A 135 14.09 -0.70 12.60
CA ASN A 135 15.08 -0.53 13.64
C ASN A 135 14.46 -0.86 14.99
N LYS A 136 14.68 -2.09 15.46
CA LYS A 136 14.00 -2.67 16.63
C LYS A 136 12.48 -2.62 16.46
N GLN A 137 11.78 -1.78 17.20
CA GLN A 137 10.32 -1.62 17.15
C GLN A 137 9.88 -0.51 16.19
N THR A 138 10.80 0.37 15.79
CA THR A 138 10.51 1.50 14.92
C THR A 138 10.55 1.07 13.46
N TYR A 139 9.49 1.39 12.73
CA TYR A 139 9.40 1.19 11.29
C TYR A 139 9.29 2.55 10.61
N THR A 140 10.11 2.73 9.57
CA THR A 140 10.20 3.97 8.80
C THR A 140 9.84 3.70 7.34
N GLY A 141 8.91 4.49 6.81
CA GLY A 141 8.55 4.51 5.40
C GLY A 141 9.28 5.64 4.68
N THR A 142 9.88 5.35 3.53
CA THR A 142 10.57 6.34 2.68
C THR A 142 10.18 6.16 1.24
N LEU A 143 9.84 7.26 0.57
CA LEU A 143 9.67 7.33 -0.88
C LEU A 143 10.99 7.76 -1.52
N ILE A 144 11.45 7.05 -2.53
CA ILE A 144 12.69 7.35 -3.24
C ILE A 144 12.38 7.39 -4.75
N ASN A 145 12.64 8.49 -5.43
CA ASN A 145 12.60 8.52 -6.89
C ASN A 145 13.85 7.81 -7.42
N ARG A 146 13.68 6.70 -8.15
CA ARG A 146 14.79 5.88 -8.64
C ARG A 146 15.71 6.64 -9.60
N SER A 147 15.12 7.49 -10.45
CA SER A 147 15.82 8.19 -11.53
C SER A 147 16.68 9.33 -10.98
N SER A 148 16.13 10.14 -10.07
CA SER A 148 16.82 11.31 -9.51
C SER A 148 17.58 11.02 -8.21
N GLY A 149 17.28 9.92 -7.53
CA GLY A 149 17.79 9.61 -6.19
C GLY A 149 17.15 10.46 -5.08
N GLN A 150 16.21 11.34 -5.41
CA GLN A 150 15.54 12.19 -4.41
C GLN A 150 14.73 11.33 -3.44
N THR A 151 14.83 11.65 -2.15
CA THR A 151 14.18 10.91 -1.06
C THR A 151 13.23 11.79 -0.28
N TRP A 152 12.07 11.25 0.08
CA TRP A 152 11.10 11.89 0.97
C TRP A 152 10.71 10.93 2.09
N PRO A 153 10.90 11.31 3.37
CA PRO A 153 10.33 10.58 4.49
C PRO A 153 8.80 10.59 4.38
N ILE A 154 8.18 9.41 4.40
CA ILE A 154 6.71 9.31 4.49
C ILE A 154 6.28 9.42 5.95
N GLY A 155 7.05 8.80 6.84
CA GLY A 155 6.86 8.87 8.29
C GLY A 155 7.44 7.68 9.02
N SER A 156 7.27 7.66 10.35
CA SER A 156 7.70 6.56 11.21
C SER A 156 6.78 6.35 12.41
N PHE A 157 6.73 5.10 12.87
CA PHE A 157 5.96 4.68 14.03
C PHE A 157 6.62 3.48 14.71
N ASP A 158 6.28 3.23 15.98
CA ASP A 158 6.67 2.00 16.65
C ASP A 158 5.53 0.99 16.63
N LEU A 159 5.85 -0.24 16.24
CA LEU A 159 4.95 -1.37 16.43
C LEU A 159 4.98 -1.86 17.89
N PRO A 160 3.92 -2.54 18.35
CA PRO A 160 3.89 -3.15 19.67
C PRO A 160 5.06 -4.13 19.90
N CYS A 161 5.50 -4.25 21.14
CA CYS A 161 6.48 -5.26 21.55
C CYS A 161 6.10 -6.67 21.04
N GLY A 162 7.09 -7.41 20.53
CA GLY A 162 6.90 -8.77 20.01
C GLY A 162 6.57 -8.84 18.52
N VAL A 163 6.29 -7.72 17.86
CA VAL A 163 6.12 -7.68 16.40
C VAL A 163 7.49 -7.68 15.71
N SER A 164 7.76 -8.68 14.87
CA SER A 164 9.03 -8.79 14.13
C SER A 164 8.95 -9.82 12.99
N GLN A 165 10.04 -9.93 12.23
CA GLN A 165 10.20 -10.87 11.11
C GLN A 165 9.18 -10.59 9.99
N MET A 166 9.44 -9.54 9.21
CA MET A 166 8.66 -9.22 8.02
C MET A 166 8.60 -10.44 7.09
N MET A 167 7.43 -10.68 6.51
CA MET A 167 7.18 -11.77 5.59
C MET A 167 6.26 -11.34 4.44
N GLY A 168 6.42 -12.04 3.32
CA GLY A 168 5.58 -11.95 2.15
C GLY A 168 4.30 -12.77 2.26
N GLY A 169 3.54 -12.79 1.18
CA GLY A 169 2.28 -13.48 1.00
C GLY A 169 1.64 -13.10 -0.33
N SER A 170 0.78 -13.96 -0.87
CA SER A 170 0.16 -13.79 -2.19
C SER A 170 -0.93 -12.71 -2.27
N TRP A 171 -1.35 -12.15 -1.14
CA TRP A 171 -2.37 -11.09 -1.02
C TRP A 171 -1.82 -9.81 -0.38
N LEU A 172 -0.50 -9.67 -0.29
CA LEU A 172 0.17 -8.52 0.33
C LEU A 172 0.43 -7.40 -0.68
N GLY A 173 -0.56 -7.15 -1.52
CA GLY A 173 -0.55 -6.09 -2.51
C GLY A 173 -1.88 -6.01 -3.21
N PHE A 174 -2.34 -4.81 -3.52
CA PHE A 174 -3.58 -4.63 -4.26
C PHE A 174 -3.63 -3.32 -5.03
N VAL A 175 -4.55 -3.28 -6.00
CA VAL A 175 -5.04 -2.07 -6.66
C VAL A 175 -6.47 -1.87 -6.20
N GLU A 176 -6.74 -0.73 -5.58
CA GLU A 176 -8.05 -0.37 -5.04
C GLU A 176 -8.56 0.93 -5.66
N TYR A 177 -9.88 1.01 -5.87
CA TYR A 177 -10.58 2.27 -6.10
C TYR A 177 -11.54 2.52 -4.94
N TYR A 178 -11.16 3.40 -4.01
CA TYR A 178 -11.84 3.56 -2.72
C TYR A 178 -13.05 4.50 -2.75
N LYS A 179 -13.40 5.03 -3.92
CA LYS A 179 -14.58 5.90 -4.10
C LYS A 179 -15.87 5.13 -4.44
N THR A 180 -15.83 3.80 -4.46
CA THR A 180 -16.98 2.95 -4.77
C THR A 180 -17.13 1.81 -3.75
N SER A 181 -18.24 1.07 -3.82
CA SER A 181 -18.58 -0.03 -2.93
C SER A 181 -18.12 -1.39 -3.48
N LEU A 182 -17.87 -2.38 -2.59
CA LEU A 182 -17.36 -3.74 -2.93
C LEU A 182 -18.02 -4.44 -4.12
N THR A 183 -19.24 -4.07 -4.48
CA THR A 183 -20.02 -4.70 -5.56
C THR A 183 -19.86 -4.01 -6.92
N GLU A 184 -19.21 -2.85 -6.97
CA GLU A 184 -19.16 -1.97 -8.15
C GLU A 184 -17.75 -1.93 -8.73
N CYS A 185 -17.39 -3.00 -9.45
CA CYS A 185 -16.13 -3.03 -10.21
C CYS A 185 -16.27 -2.60 -11.68
N SER A 186 -17.40 -2.06 -12.14
CA SER A 186 -17.63 -1.86 -13.59
C SER A 186 -17.26 -0.48 -14.13
N GLU A 187 -17.20 0.54 -13.28
CA GLU A 187 -16.98 1.93 -13.70
C GLU A 187 -15.94 2.63 -12.84
N HIS A 188 -14.71 2.69 -13.37
CA HIS A 188 -13.61 3.42 -12.73
C HIS A 188 -12.84 4.22 -13.78
N PRO A 189 -12.19 5.33 -13.39
CA PRO A 189 -11.27 6.04 -14.26
C PRO A 189 -10.17 5.09 -14.75
N LYS A 190 -9.74 5.20 -16.01
CA LYS A 190 -8.65 4.37 -16.50
C LYS A 190 -7.37 4.63 -15.70
N THR A 191 -6.61 3.58 -15.44
CA THR A 191 -5.31 3.70 -14.77
C THR A 191 -4.35 2.61 -15.23
N ALA A 192 -3.05 2.84 -15.01
CA ALA A 192 -2.06 1.79 -15.01
C ALA A 192 -1.08 1.95 -13.85
N VAL A 193 -0.59 0.82 -13.37
CA VAL A 193 0.42 0.74 -12.32
C VAL A 193 1.38 -0.39 -12.66
N THR A 194 2.67 -0.17 -12.41
CA THR A 194 3.68 -1.20 -12.49
C THR A 194 4.15 -1.53 -11.10
N PHE A 195 4.09 -2.80 -10.73
CA PHE A 195 4.69 -3.34 -9.52
C PHE A 195 5.96 -4.08 -9.90
N GLY A 196 7.10 -3.67 -9.34
CA GLY A 196 8.38 -4.35 -9.51
C GLY A 196 8.65 -5.36 -8.41
N THR A 197 9.53 -6.32 -8.70
CA THR A 197 9.96 -7.33 -7.75
C THR A 197 10.62 -6.65 -6.56
N PRO A 198 10.13 -6.90 -5.33
CA PRO A 198 10.71 -6.26 -4.16
C PRO A 198 12.15 -6.72 -3.94
N PHE A 199 12.91 -5.95 -3.19
CA PHE A 199 14.26 -6.33 -2.81
C PHE A 199 14.60 -5.85 -1.40
N THR A 200 15.66 -6.40 -0.83
CA THR A 200 16.13 -6.11 0.53
C THR A 200 17.64 -5.99 0.55
N SER A 201 18.18 -5.33 1.58
CA SER A 201 19.62 -5.36 1.86
C SER A 201 20.07 -6.63 2.59
N THR A 202 19.14 -7.47 3.08
CA THR A 202 19.49 -8.74 3.73
C THR A 202 20.22 -9.68 2.75
N PRO A 203 21.47 -10.10 3.03
CA PRO A 203 22.26 -10.91 2.10
C PRO A 203 21.61 -12.25 1.76
N GLY A 204 21.67 -12.65 0.48
CA GLY A 204 21.20 -13.95 0.02
C GLY A 204 19.67 -14.12 -0.02
N VAL A 205 18.90 -13.03 0.13
CA VAL A 205 17.45 -13.06 0.05
C VAL A 205 16.97 -12.65 -1.33
N ASP A 206 16.51 -13.63 -2.10
CA ASP A 206 15.78 -13.41 -3.34
C ASP A 206 14.28 -13.29 -3.06
N MET A 207 13.59 -12.47 -3.86
CA MET A 207 12.16 -12.23 -3.77
C MET A 207 11.52 -12.32 -5.15
N ASN A 208 10.23 -12.62 -5.19
CA ASN A 208 9.44 -12.66 -6.42
C ASN A 208 8.06 -12.07 -6.18
N LEU A 209 7.48 -11.45 -7.21
CA LEU A 209 6.05 -11.12 -7.21
C LEU A 209 5.21 -12.37 -7.45
N THR A 210 4.04 -12.43 -6.81
CA THR A 210 3.02 -13.40 -7.20
C THR A 210 2.24 -12.87 -8.39
N THR A 211 1.75 -13.77 -9.24
CA THR A 211 0.93 -13.41 -10.41
C THR A 211 -0.31 -12.62 -9.97
N PRO A 212 -0.58 -11.44 -10.56
CA PRO A 212 -1.76 -10.67 -10.23
C PRO A 212 -3.04 -11.43 -10.58
N TYR A 213 -4.05 -11.30 -9.73
CA TYR A 213 -5.37 -11.89 -9.94
C TYR A 213 -6.48 -10.91 -9.57
N LYS A 214 -7.58 -10.97 -10.33
CA LYS A 214 -8.76 -10.14 -10.09
C LYS A 214 -9.44 -10.54 -8.78
N ASP A 215 -9.95 -9.56 -8.03
CA ASP A 215 -10.81 -9.83 -6.89
C ASP A 215 -12.10 -10.57 -7.31
N LYS A 216 -12.52 -11.52 -6.47
CA LYS A 216 -13.71 -12.35 -6.74
C LYS A 216 -15.01 -11.55 -6.85
N ASN A 217 -15.10 -10.39 -6.20
CA ASN A 217 -16.27 -9.52 -6.25
C ASN A 217 -16.33 -8.72 -7.56
N CYS A 218 -15.22 -8.61 -8.29
CA CYS A 218 -15.21 -7.98 -9.59
C CYS A 218 -15.72 -8.94 -10.67
N GLY A 219 -16.94 -8.66 -11.13
CA GLY A 219 -17.64 -9.45 -12.15
C GLY A 219 -16.93 -9.50 -13.51
N ALA A 220 -17.56 -10.17 -14.48
CA ALA A 220 -17.01 -10.34 -15.83
C ALA A 220 -16.84 -9.01 -16.60
N ALA A 221 -17.62 -7.98 -16.25
CA ALA A 221 -17.56 -6.67 -16.87
C ALA A 221 -16.32 -5.84 -16.48
N PHE A 222 -15.61 -6.21 -15.40
CA PHE A 222 -14.40 -5.50 -14.99
C PHE A 222 -13.29 -5.68 -16.02
N ARG A 223 -12.91 -4.57 -16.66
CA ARG A 223 -11.88 -4.54 -17.69
C ARG A 223 -10.53 -4.32 -17.04
N TRP A 224 -9.68 -5.32 -17.11
CA TRP A 224 -8.31 -5.24 -16.63
C TRP A 224 -7.41 -6.11 -17.49
N LYS A 225 -6.11 -5.81 -17.47
CA LYS A 225 -5.08 -6.62 -18.12
C LYS A 225 -3.82 -6.62 -17.27
N VAL A 226 -3.04 -7.69 -17.45
CA VAL A 226 -1.69 -7.82 -16.88
C VAL A 226 -0.72 -7.90 -18.05
N GLY A 227 0.25 -6.99 -18.08
CA GLY A 227 1.43 -7.05 -18.93
C GLY A 227 2.66 -7.48 -18.11
N GLN A 228 3.58 -8.19 -18.74
CA GLN A 228 4.84 -8.62 -18.14
C GLN A 228 5.98 -8.51 -19.17
N ASP A 229 6.27 -7.27 -19.57
CA ASP A 229 7.36 -7.00 -20.52
C ASP A 229 8.75 -7.10 -19.85
N ASP A 230 8.79 -6.95 -18.52
CA ASP A 230 9.96 -7.21 -17.67
C ASP A 230 9.65 -8.44 -16.79
N PRO A 231 10.48 -9.50 -16.78
CA PRO A 231 10.26 -10.65 -15.92
C PRO A 231 10.21 -10.30 -14.43
N LYS A 232 10.77 -9.16 -14.02
CA LYS A 232 10.77 -8.66 -12.65
C LYS A 232 9.64 -7.67 -12.35
N ALA A 233 8.67 -7.46 -13.24
CA ALA A 233 7.57 -6.54 -12.96
C ALA A 233 6.26 -6.95 -13.61
N TYR A 234 5.14 -6.58 -13.01
CA TYR A 234 3.83 -6.65 -13.63
C TYR A 234 3.28 -5.25 -13.85
N GLU A 235 2.84 -4.95 -15.08
CA GLU A 235 1.97 -3.80 -15.34
C GLU A 235 0.52 -4.25 -15.24
N ILE A 236 -0.27 -3.58 -14.41
CA ILE A 236 -1.70 -3.79 -14.27
C ILE A 236 -2.41 -2.57 -14.85
N THR A 237 -3.26 -2.77 -15.85
CA THR A 237 -4.10 -1.72 -16.44
C THR A 237 -5.56 -1.98 -16.10
N ILE A 238 -6.30 -0.94 -15.74
CA ILE A 238 -7.76 -0.97 -15.50
C ILE A 238 -8.46 -0.02 -16.47
N GLY A 239 -9.54 -0.51 -17.07
CA GLY A 239 -10.42 0.22 -18.00
C GLY A 239 -10.04 0.16 -19.48
#